data_AF-A0A821LAL1-F1
#
_entry.id   AF-A0A821LAL1-F1
#
_cell.length_a   1.000
_cell.length_b   1.000
_cell.length_c   1.000
_cell.angle_alpha   90.00
_cell.angle_beta   90.00
_cell.angle_gamma   90.00
#
_symmetry.space_group_name_H-M   'P 1'
#
loop_
_entity.id
_entity.type
_entity.pdbx_description
1 polymer ?
#
loop_
_entity_poly.entity_id
_entity_poly.type
_entity_poly.pdbx_seq_one_letter_code
_entity_poly.pdbx_strand_id
1 'polypeptide(L)'
;LFLTLKKNLNSLIISIDTSCSIGNYVDLAKDISTNIINQYSKLEYAPHNYILISFNNNYAKIIINTRKPNNLIDAIQNLSSCENYTSILGGMYYSSLIEGLIQSEYSSVIYTFTDSAASDSYLKYKARALLRNKHIVIYSFLGQQMKRLLLRKKIDRIDQLDENDDDGNDLPSISGGLTYPITTNDRSVILEFILRRLEWTRLQTLVIFKSNATTITFYVDSSIDELHIDISSTGTITDINQIQLLTPNNSAYPLSTNLINTEHLYMWKILQPSVGAWRLTTSQISQIYNYNVQIQGKSSIVCSSSLQKDMEGNVDSNGYTELTTEPLIDSDLLILTTCENVNFTYANISLINQSGQVIEIYSPLKINQLDIVTKIRVPQQAFRIQTIIQLSDGTRIQRIEKQLISPTMFTIELLNQPYILSIGETIQMNYTLKSSLSEQVNIRLQIRDTLNLIDFNGTDKNLTFTNETSQMDLFTLPANFQQNSISDMIIFTLSTYNSKTNKFSYANDEVALVYFDLNSSSISRTTFYFIFFFYLLVFFL
;
A
#
# COMPACT_ATOMS: atom_id res chain seq x y z
N LEU A 1 23.68 1.14 2.09
CA LEU A 1 23.72 2.22 3.12
C LEU A 1 22.35 2.90 3.31
N PHE A 2 21.54 3.08 2.26
CA PHE A 2 20.20 3.70 2.37
C PHE A 2 19.16 2.83 3.11
N LEU A 3 19.24 1.49 3.00
CA LEU A 3 18.37 0.55 3.74
C LEU A 3 18.70 0.46 5.24
N THR A 4 19.96 0.69 5.62
CA THR A 4 20.42 0.64 7.02
C THR A 4 19.98 1.84 7.89
N LEU A 5 19.58 2.96 7.29
CA LEU A 5 19.04 4.14 8.01
C LEU A 5 17.52 4.08 8.27
N LYS A 6 16.79 3.14 7.64
CA LYS A 6 15.33 2.97 7.77
C LYS A 6 14.86 2.19 9.01
N LYS A 7 15.77 1.75 9.89
CA LYS A 7 15.43 0.86 11.02
C LYS A 7 14.47 1.46 12.07
N ASN A 8 14.15 2.76 12.02
CA ASN A 8 13.34 3.47 13.04
C ASN A 8 12.26 4.39 12.47
N LEU A 9 11.75 4.18 11.25
CA LEU A 9 10.87 5.14 10.56
C LEU A 9 9.59 4.50 10.03
N ASN A 10 8.90 3.66 10.80
CA ASN A 10 7.54 3.25 10.45
C ASN A 10 6.54 3.69 11.52
N SER A 11 5.29 3.87 11.11
CA SER A 11 4.17 4.22 11.97
C SER A 11 3.27 3.01 12.19
N LEU A 12 2.63 2.96 13.36
CA LEU A 12 1.45 2.13 13.60
C LEU A 12 0.22 3.02 13.54
N ILE A 13 -0.65 2.77 12.57
CA ILE A 13 -1.89 3.51 12.39
C ILE A 13 -3.07 2.59 12.71
N ILE A 14 -4.00 3.10 13.50
CA ILE A 14 -5.25 2.44 13.85
C ILE A 14 -6.39 3.37 13.45
N SER A 15 -7.25 2.89 12.55
CA SER A 15 -8.45 3.61 12.12
C SER A 15 -9.69 2.84 12.59
N ILE A 16 -10.50 3.49 13.43
CA ILE A 16 -11.69 2.88 14.04
C ILE A 16 -12.93 3.66 13.61
N ASP A 17 -13.84 2.96 12.95
CA ASP A 17 -15.19 3.45 12.69
C ASP A 17 -15.94 3.57 14.02
N THR A 18 -16.53 4.74 14.26
CA THR A 18 -17.28 5.10 15.48
C THR A 18 -18.75 5.39 15.18
N SER A 19 -19.19 5.06 13.95
CA SER A 19 -20.59 5.16 13.55
C SER A 19 -21.50 4.33 14.43
N CYS A 20 -22.77 4.72 14.52
CA CYS A 20 -23.74 4.05 15.36
C CYS A 20 -24.05 2.61 14.92
N SER A 21 -23.80 2.24 13.65
CA SER A 21 -24.01 0.87 13.18
C SER A 21 -23.13 -0.13 13.92
N ILE A 22 -21.95 0.30 14.37
CA ILE A 22 -20.90 -0.63 14.81
C ILE A 22 -21.18 -1.32 16.15
N GLY A 23 -22.09 -0.81 16.98
CA GLY A 23 -22.50 -1.46 18.25
C GLY A 23 -21.31 -1.95 19.09
N ASN A 24 -21.34 -3.21 19.55
CA ASN A 24 -20.28 -3.85 20.35
C ASN A 24 -18.95 -4.05 19.59
N TYR A 25 -18.90 -3.78 18.28
CA TYR A 25 -17.69 -3.97 17.48
C TYR A 25 -16.63 -2.90 17.79
N VAL A 26 -17.01 -1.71 18.25
CA VAL A 26 -16.03 -0.71 18.74
C VAL A 26 -15.27 -1.24 19.94
N ASP A 27 -15.92 -1.94 20.88
CA ASP A 27 -15.23 -2.49 22.04
C ASP A 27 -14.25 -3.61 21.65
N LEU A 28 -14.62 -4.44 20.68
CA LEU A 28 -13.71 -5.41 20.07
C LEU A 28 -12.52 -4.71 19.40
N ALA A 29 -12.77 -3.67 18.60
CA ALA A 29 -11.72 -2.90 17.93
C ALA A 29 -10.77 -2.24 18.93
N LYS A 30 -11.29 -1.67 20.03
CA LYS A 30 -10.50 -1.09 21.11
C LYS A 30 -9.61 -2.11 21.79
N ASP A 31 -10.17 -3.27 22.13
CA ASP A 31 -9.44 -4.33 22.81
C ASP A 31 -8.34 -4.91 21.91
N ILE A 32 -8.65 -5.23 20.65
CA ILE A 32 -7.65 -5.67 19.68
C ILE A 32 -6.57 -4.61 19.53
N SER A 33 -6.94 -3.35 19.29
CA SER A 33 -6.01 -2.23 19.10
C SER A 33 -5.08 -2.03 20.29
N THR A 34 -5.60 -2.09 21.52
CA THR A 34 -4.79 -2.01 22.74
C THR A 34 -3.77 -3.14 22.81
N ASN A 35 -4.17 -4.36 22.44
CA ASN A 35 -3.25 -5.49 22.38
C ASN A 35 -2.19 -5.32 21.29
N ILE A 36 -2.55 -4.84 20.09
CA ILE A 36 -1.58 -4.53 19.02
C ILE A 36 -0.51 -3.60 19.55
N ILE A 37 -0.90 -2.48 20.17
CA ILE A 37 0.02 -1.47 20.68
C ILE A 37 0.93 -2.07 21.75
N ASN A 38 0.38 -2.87 22.66
CA ASN A 38 1.15 -3.56 23.70
C ASN A 38 2.16 -4.57 23.15
N GLN A 39 1.96 -5.12 21.95
CA GLN A 39 2.95 -6.01 21.33
C GLN A 39 4.00 -5.22 20.56
N TYR A 40 3.61 -4.21 19.77
CA TYR A 40 4.54 -3.34 19.06
C TYR A 40 5.48 -2.58 20.01
N SER A 41 4.99 -2.17 21.19
CA SER A 41 5.80 -1.45 22.19
C SER A 41 6.91 -2.29 22.84
N LYS A 42 6.85 -3.62 22.70
CA LYS A 42 7.85 -4.56 23.23
C LYS A 42 8.95 -4.89 22.22
N LEU A 43 8.79 -4.48 20.96
CA LEU A 43 9.80 -4.73 19.93
C LEU A 43 11.03 -3.87 20.19
N GLU A 44 12.21 -4.43 19.90
CA GLU A 44 13.47 -3.68 19.90
C GLU A 44 13.40 -2.45 18.99
N TYR A 45 12.73 -2.61 17.85
CA TYR A 45 12.44 -1.55 16.86
C TYR A 45 10.93 -1.28 16.83
N ALA A 46 10.42 -0.65 17.88
CA ALA A 46 9.02 -0.22 17.96
C ALA A 46 8.74 0.92 16.95
N PRO A 47 7.47 1.12 16.54
CA PRO A 47 7.07 2.20 15.64
C PRO A 47 7.55 3.58 16.11
N HIS A 48 7.96 4.41 15.16
CA HIS A 48 8.39 5.80 15.39
C HIS A 48 7.28 6.62 16.05
N ASN A 49 6.07 6.47 15.54
CA ASN A 49 4.86 7.13 16.00
C ASN A 49 3.64 6.21 15.85
N TYR A 50 2.62 6.58 16.61
CA TYR A 50 1.38 5.88 16.84
C TYR A 50 0.24 6.84 16.52
N ILE A 51 -0.60 6.48 15.55
CA ILE A 51 -1.65 7.36 15.02
C ILE A 51 -3.00 6.69 15.23
N LEU A 52 -3.92 7.38 15.90
CA LEU A 52 -5.33 6.97 16.01
C LEU A 52 -6.19 7.90 15.17
N ILE A 53 -7.07 7.31 14.38
CA ILE A 53 -8.05 8.00 13.57
C ILE A 53 -9.41 7.45 13.95
N SER A 54 -10.37 8.33 14.17
CA SER A 54 -11.78 7.94 14.25
C SER A 54 -12.52 8.52 13.06
N PHE A 55 -13.49 7.77 12.57
CA PHE A 55 -14.36 8.24 11.50
C PHE A 55 -15.79 7.76 11.72
N ASN A 56 -16.71 8.42 11.03
CA ASN A 56 -18.11 8.04 10.92
C ASN A 56 -18.68 8.59 9.60
N ASN A 57 -19.99 8.75 9.52
CA ASN A 57 -20.68 9.17 8.29
C ASN A 57 -20.44 10.66 7.93
N ASN A 58 -19.97 11.47 8.88
CA ASN A 58 -19.87 12.92 8.74
C ASN A 58 -18.43 13.45 8.79
N TYR A 59 -17.49 12.69 9.37
CA TYR A 59 -16.10 13.09 9.44
C TYR A 59 -15.14 11.89 9.48
N ALA A 60 -13.88 12.17 9.15
CA ALA A 60 -12.72 11.39 9.55
C ALA A 60 -11.70 12.33 10.21
N LYS A 61 -11.12 11.94 11.34
CA LYS A 61 -10.27 12.83 12.14
C LYS A 61 -9.16 12.09 12.86
N ILE A 62 -7.96 12.64 12.81
CA ILE A 62 -6.84 12.23 13.69
C ILE A 62 -7.18 12.62 15.13
N ILE A 63 -7.27 11.63 16.00
CA ILE A 63 -7.50 11.82 17.43
C ILE A 63 -6.19 12.11 18.14
N ILE A 64 -5.14 11.36 17.80
CA ILE A 64 -3.80 11.56 18.33
C ILE A 64 -2.74 11.05 17.35
N ASN A 65 -1.61 11.76 17.28
CA ASN A 65 -0.35 11.31 16.70
C ASN A 65 0.72 11.49 17.79
N THR A 66 1.29 10.38 18.28
CA THR A 66 2.14 10.37 19.48
C THR A 66 3.31 9.40 19.32
N ARG A 67 4.42 9.66 20.02
CA ARG A 67 5.52 8.69 20.16
C ARG A 67 5.36 7.78 21.38
N LYS A 68 4.34 8.01 22.21
CA LYS A 68 4.10 7.26 23.45
C LYS A 68 2.94 6.27 23.25
N PRO A 69 3.18 4.95 23.32
CA PRO A 69 2.13 3.94 23.10
C PRO A 69 0.99 4.05 24.13
N ASN A 70 1.29 4.37 25.39
CA ASN A 70 0.25 4.52 26.43
C ASN A 70 -0.73 5.65 26.12
N ASN A 71 -0.26 6.76 25.54
CA ASN A 71 -1.15 7.85 25.13
C ASN A 71 -2.11 7.39 24.01
N LEU A 72 -1.67 6.51 23.11
CA LEU A 72 -2.53 5.93 22.08
C LEU A 72 -3.58 5.00 22.72
N ILE A 73 -3.17 4.18 23.68
CA ILE A 73 -4.07 3.28 24.44
C ILE A 73 -5.14 4.09 25.16
N ASP A 74 -4.76 5.14 25.88
CA ASP A 74 -5.70 6.02 26.60
C ASP A 74 -6.69 6.67 25.62
N ALA A 75 -6.21 7.14 24.47
CA ALA A 75 -7.06 7.72 23.44
C ALA A 75 -8.07 6.72 22.86
N ILE A 76 -7.64 5.46 22.64
CA ILE A 76 -8.52 4.37 22.17
C ILE A 76 -9.60 4.05 23.20
N GLN A 77 -9.23 3.94 24.47
CA GLN A 77 -10.17 3.63 25.55
C GLN A 77 -11.25 4.70 25.69
N ASN A 78 -10.88 5.97 25.47
CA ASN A 78 -11.77 7.12 25.52
C ASN A 78 -12.68 7.30 24.29
N LEU A 79 -12.49 6.53 23.21
CA LEU A 79 -13.40 6.60 22.07
C LEU A 79 -14.83 6.23 22.51
N SER A 80 -15.79 7.10 22.26
CA SER A 80 -17.19 6.82 22.55
C SER A 80 -17.83 6.19 21.32
N SER A 81 -18.62 5.13 21.49
CA SER A 81 -19.54 4.71 20.42
C SER A 81 -20.68 5.73 20.33
N CYS A 82 -21.17 5.95 19.11
CA CYS A 82 -22.34 6.78 18.89
C CYS A 82 -23.59 6.17 19.58
N GLU A 83 -24.36 6.97 20.32
CA GLU A 83 -25.53 6.51 21.10
C GLU A 83 -26.85 6.49 20.29
N ASN A 84 -26.96 7.23 19.18
CA ASN A 84 -28.21 7.43 18.43
C ASN A 84 -28.20 6.88 16.98
N TYR A 85 -28.85 5.72 16.78
CA TYR A 85 -29.09 5.11 15.47
C TYR A 85 -29.90 6.01 14.53
N THR A 86 -29.23 6.85 13.75
CA THR A 86 -29.90 7.75 12.79
C THR A 86 -29.58 7.44 11.34
N SER A 87 -28.62 6.55 11.05
CA SER A 87 -28.18 6.32 9.68
C SER A 87 -27.51 4.95 9.47
N ILE A 88 -27.93 4.25 8.41
CA ILE A 88 -27.30 3.03 7.85
C ILE A 88 -26.31 3.42 6.70
N LEU A 89 -26.02 4.72 6.53
CA LEU A 89 -25.14 5.22 5.47
C LEU A 89 -23.67 4.94 5.80
N GLY A 90 -22.89 4.76 4.75
CA GLY A 90 -21.48 4.37 4.82
C GLY A 90 -20.56 5.39 5.49
N GLY A 91 -19.54 4.91 6.19
CA GLY A 91 -18.53 5.74 6.85
C GLY A 91 -17.54 6.41 5.87
N MET A 92 -16.88 7.47 6.32
CA MET A 92 -15.80 8.17 5.60
C MET A 92 -14.46 7.38 5.66
N TYR A 93 -14.49 6.15 5.15
CA TYR A 93 -13.37 5.21 5.22
C TYR A 93 -12.13 5.71 4.47
N TYR A 94 -12.28 6.18 3.22
CA TYR A 94 -11.12 6.63 2.44
C TYR A 94 -10.53 7.92 2.97
N SER A 95 -11.36 8.83 3.50
CA SER A 95 -10.90 10.01 4.22
C SER A 95 -10.07 9.62 5.44
N SER A 96 -10.51 8.61 6.21
CA SER A 96 -9.76 8.09 7.36
C SER A 96 -8.38 7.55 6.96
N LEU A 97 -8.30 6.85 5.82
CA LEU A 97 -7.03 6.35 5.31
C LEU A 97 -6.12 7.51 4.89
N ILE A 98 -6.65 8.49 4.16
CA ILE A 98 -5.88 9.66 3.72
C ILE A 98 -5.24 10.40 4.90
N GLU A 99 -6.03 10.69 5.94
CA GLU A 99 -5.54 11.35 7.16
C GLU A 99 -4.35 10.59 7.77
N GLY A 100 -4.44 9.26 7.84
CA GLY A 100 -3.38 8.41 8.38
C GLY A 100 -2.17 8.34 7.47
N LEU A 101 -2.41 8.16 6.17
CA LEU A 101 -1.36 8.06 5.16
C LEU A 101 -0.54 9.36 5.12
N ILE A 102 -1.16 10.54 5.20
CA ILE A 102 -0.43 11.83 5.21
C ILE A 102 0.54 11.91 6.39
N GLN A 103 0.13 11.47 7.59
CA GLN A 103 0.94 11.56 8.82
C GLN A 103 1.90 10.39 9.05
N SER A 104 1.74 9.32 8.29
CA SER A 104 2.54 8.11 8.44
C SER A 104 3.94 8.22 7.85
N GLU A 105 4.85 7.45 8.40
CA GLU A 105 6.19 7.25 7.86
C GLU A 105 6.20 6.19 6.75
N TYR A 106 7.33 6.02 6.07
CA TYR A 106 7.50 5.02 5.02
C TYR A 106 7.45 3.58 5.59
N SER A 107 6.93 2.61 4.83
CA SER A 107 6.79 1.21 5.25
C SER A 107 5.97 1.01 6.53
N SER A 108 4.95 1.86 6.72
CA SER A 108 4.00 1.77 7.85
C SER A 108 2.92 0.71 7.65
N VAL A 109 2.19 0.41 8.73
CA VAL A 109 1.04 -0.49 8.71
C VAL A 109 -0.21 0.23 9.22
N ILE A 110 -1.34 0.01 8.55
CA ILE A 110 -2.66 0.49 8.96
C ILE A 110 -3.53 -0.70 9.31
N TYR A 111 -4.14 -0.67 10.50
CA TYR A 111 -5.24 -1.56 10.86
C TYR A 111 -6.55 -0.77 10.87
N THR A 112 -7.52 -1.19 10.05
CA THR A 112 -8.83 -0.54 9.99
C THR A 112 -9.92 -1.45 10.53
N PHE A 113 -10.83 -0.88 11.31
CA PHE A 113 -12.00 -1.57 11.86
C PHE A 113 -13.26 -0.85 11.40
N THR A 114 -14.09 -1.51 10.60
CA THR A 114 -15.35 -0.94 10.08
C THR A 114 -16.41 -2.01 9.84
N ASP A 115 -17.67 -1.64 9.90
CA ASP A 115 -18.80 -2.53 9.61
C ASP A 115 -19.69 -2.06 8.46
N SER A 116 -19.27 -1.00 7.76
CA SER A 116 -20.07 -0.33 6.72
C SER A 116 -19.26 -0.08 5.45
N ALA A 117 -19.98 0.12 4.34
CA ALA A 117 -19.33 0.50 3.09
C ALA A 117 -18.84 1.96 3.12
N ALA A 118 -17.88 2.31 2.26
CA ALA A 118 -17.37 3.67 2.17
C ALA A 118 -18.36 4.57 1.44
N SER A 119 -18.77 5.69 2.04
CA SER A 119 -19.57 6.72 1.35
C SER A 119 -18.72 7.66 0.49
N ASP A 120 -17.41 7.65 0.70
CA ASP A 120 -16.42 8.52 0.06
C ASP A 120 -15.53 7.77 -0.94
N SER A 121 -16.09 6.79 -1.67
CA SER A 121 -15.37 5.96 -2.65
C SER A 121 -14.64 6.75 -3.74
N TYR A 122 -15.11 7.95 -4.03
CA TYR A 122 -14.44 8.88 -4.96
C TYR A 122 -13.02 9.28 -4.52
N LEU A 123 -12.63 9.05 -3.25
CA LEU A 123 -11.29 9.31 -2.70
C LEU A 123 -10.34 8.10 -2.76
N LYS A 124 -10.78 6.95 -3.29
CA LYS A 124 -9.99 5.71 -3.35
C LYS A 124 -8.64 5.90 -4.02
N TYR A 125 -8.61 6.56 -5.19
CA TYR A 125 -7.38 6.75 -5.97
C TYR A 125 -6.38 7.64 -5.25
N LYS A 126 -6.85 8.64 -4.51
CA LYS A 126 -6.01 9.49 -3.67
C LYS A 126 -5.35 8.69 -2.55
N ALA A 127 -6.12 7.88 -1.83
CA ALA A 127 -5.60 6.99 -0.80
C ALA A 127 -4.61 5.97 -1.41
N ARG A 128 -4.88 5.48 -2.63
CA ARG A 128 -4.00 4.58 -3.38
C ARG A 128 -2.64 5.22 -3.70
N ALA A 129 -2.63 6.41 -4.28
CA ALA A 129 -1.40 7.12 -4.63
C ALA A 129 -0.50 7.33 -3.39
N LEU A 130 -1.11 7.76 -2.29
CA LEU A 130 -0.41 7.94 -1.01
C LEU A 130 0.15 6.64 -0.44
N LEU A 131 -0.67 5.59 -0.47
CA LEU A 131 -0.28 4.26 -0.02
C LEU A 131 0.94 3.74 -0.79
N ARG A 132 0.96 3.98 -2.11
CA ARG A 132 2.07 3.54 -2.95
C ARG A 132 3.35 4.30 -2.67
N ASN A 133 3.28 5.62 -2.64
CA ASN A 133 4.42 6.48 -2.35
C ASN A 133 5.10 6.06 -1.03
N LYS A 134 4.31 5.84 0.03
CA LYS A 134 4.83 5.47 1.36
C LYS A 134 5.04 3.98 1.58
N HIS A 135 4.74 3.11 0.61
CA HIS A 135 4.87 1.66 0.72
C HIS A 135 4.14 1.07 1.95
N ILE A 136 2.91 1.53 2.17
CA ILE A 136 2.12 1.18 3.36
C ILE A 136 1.28 -0.05 3.11
N VAL A 137 1.12 -0.90 4.14
CA VAL A 137 0.26 -2.09 4.11
C VAL A 137 -1.00 -1.85 4.94
N ILE A 138 -2.17 -2.15 4.38
CA ILE A 138 -3.46 -2.04 5.07
C ILE A 138 -4.03 -3.42 5.37
N TYR A 139 -4.39 -3.66 6.63
CA TYR A 139 -5.22 -4.78 7.04
C TYR A 139 -6.59 -4.27 7.49
N SER A 140 -7.63 -4.78 6.85
CA SER A 140 -9.01 -4.35 7.10
C SER A 140 -9.84 -5.45 7.72
N PHE A 141 -10.28 -5.20 8.95
CA PHE A 141 -11.18 -6.05 9.69
C PHE A 141 -12.61 -5.54 9.52
N LEU A 142 -13.51 -6.46 9.18
CA LEU A 142 -14.89 -6.14 8.82
C LEU A 142 -15.88 -6.65 9.86
N GLY A 143 -16.81 -5.82 10.28
CA GLY A 143 -17.89 -6.21 11.19
C GLY A 143 -18.93 -7.13 10.54
N GLN A 144 -19.58 -7.96 11.38
CA GLN A 144 -20.56 -8.96 10.94
C GLN A 144 -21.81 -8.35 10.25
N GLN A 145 -22.10 -7.06 10.45
CA GLN A 145 -23.19 -6.38 9.72
C GLN A 145 -22.88 -6.28 8.22
N MET A 146 -21.61 -6.08 7.87
CA MET A 146 -21.21 -6.09 6.47
C MET A 146 -21.36 -7.47 5.85
N LYS A 147 -21.14 -8.56 6.60
CA LYS A 147 -21.45 -9.94 6.15
C LYS A 147 -22.93 -10.08 5.75
N ARG A 148 -23.86 -9.48 6.50
CA ARG A 148 -25.31 -9.52 6.16
C ARG A 148 -25.65 -8.70 4.93
N LEU A 149 -24.93 -7.59 4.68
CA LEU A 149 -25.09 -6.77 3.47
C LEU A 149 -24.51 -7.48 2.25
N LEU A 150 -23.29 -8.03 2.36
CA LEU A 150 -22.60 -8.82 1.32
C LEU A 150 -23.38 -10.09 0.92
N LEU A 151 -24.10 -10.71 1.86
CA LEU A 151 -24.95 -11.88 1.59
C LEU A 151 -26.33 -11.50 1.00
N ARG A 152 -26.84 -10.29 1.26
CA ARG A 152 -28.18 -9.85 0.79
C ARG A 152 -28.16 -9.21 -0.58
N LYS A 153 -27.07 -8.55 -0.98
CA LYS A 153 -27.01 -7.79 -2.22
C LYS A 153 -26.31 -8.57 -3.32
N LYS A 154 -27.10 -9.43 -3.96
CA LYS A 154 -26.92 -9.78 -5.39
C LYS A 154 -27.74 -8.85 -6.29
N ILE A 155 -28.14 -7.68 -5.78
CA ILE A 155 -29.15 -6.78 -6.36
C ILE A 155 -28.67 -5.32 -6.23
N ASP A 156 -28.37 -4.72 -7.38
CA ASP A 156 -28.29 -3.30 -7.74
C ASP A 156 -27.62 -2.27 -6.78
N ARG A 157 -26.40 -1.87 -7.17
CA ARG A 157 -25.84 -0.49 -7.09
C ARG A 157 -25.72 0.17 -5.71
N ILE A 158 -25.00 -0.45 -4.79
CA ILE A 158 -24.29 0.27 -3.74
C ILE A 158 -22.84 -0.20 -3.84
N ASP A 159 -21.86 0.71 -4.02
CA ASP A 159 -20.44 0.37 -4.04
C ASP A 159 -20.03 -0.14 -2.65
N GLN A 160 -20.18 -1.44 -2.44
CA GLN A 160 -19.92 -2.12 -1.17
C GLN A 160 -18.41 -2.24 -0.97
N LEU A 161 -17.74 -1.14 -0.63
CA LEU A 161 -16.26 -1.08 -0.60
C LEU A 161 -15.61 -1.56 -1.91
N ASP A 162 -16.35 -1.46 -3.03
CA ASP A 162 -16.13 -2.00 -4.38
C ASP A 162 -16.59 -3.45 -4.67
N GLU A 163 -17.91 -3.63 -4.81
CA GLU A 163 -18.50 -4.83 -5.42
C GLU A 163 -18.54 -4.79 -6.96
N ASN A 164 -18.27 -3.65 -7.59
CA ASN A 164 -18.15 -3.55 -9.06
C ASN A 164 -16.72 -3.87 -9.57
N ASP A 165 -15.80 -4.18 -8.66
CA ASP A 165 -14.36 -4.41 -8.93
C ASP A 165 -14.01 -5.83 -8.44
N ASP A 166 -14.66 -6.86 -9.03
CA ASP A 166 -14.35 -8.29 -8.82
C ASP A 166 -12.85 -8.58 -9.06
N ASP A 167 -12.17 -7.67 -9.75
CA ASP A 167 -10.74 -7.59 -10.05
C ASP A 167 -9.83 -7.32 -8.82
N GLY A 168 -10.36 -7.22 -7.59
CA GLY A 168 -9.56 -7.13 -6.35
C GLY A 168 -8.60 -5.94 -6.30
N ASN A 169 -9.12 -4.78 -6.72
CA ASN A 169 -8.47 -3.48 -6.60
C ASN A 169 -8.84 -2.76 -5.28
N ASP A 170 -9.21 -3.47 -4.20
CA ASP A 170 -9.37 -2.81 -2.90
C ASP A 170 -7.99 -2.39 -2.36
N LEU A 171 -7.93 -1.30 -1.58
CA LEU A 171 -6.64 -0.78 -1.09
C LEU A 171 -5.85 -1.80 -0.25
N PRO A 172 -6.48 -2.64 0.59
CA PRO A 172 -5.79 -3.74 1.25
C PRO A 172 -5.09 -4.69 0.26
N SER A 173 -5.76 -5.19 -0.78
CA SER A 173 -5.13 -6.07 -1.79
C SER A 173 -4.03 -5.36 -2.58
N ILE A 174 -4.26 -4.09 -2.94
CA ILE A 174 -3.25 -3.25 -3.63
C ILE A 174 -1.99 -3.13 -2.78
N SER A 175 -2.14 -2.97 -1.47
CA SER A 175 -1.04 -2.85 -0.53
C SER A 175 -0.35 -4.18 -0.20
N GLY A 176 -0.94 -5.31 -0.62
CA GLY A 176 -0.55 -6.66 -0.24
C GLY A 176 -0.89 -7.04 1.20
N GLY A 177 -1.83 -6.30 1.80
CA GLY A 177 -2.52 -6.67 3.02
C GLY A 177 -3.78 -7.48 2.72
N LEU A 178 -4.70 -7.56 3.70
CA LEU A 178 -5.86 -8.45 3.65
C LEU A 178 -7.12 -7.78 4.20
N THR A 179 -8.25 -8.15 3.61
CA THR A 179 -9.60 -7.77 4.05
C THR A 179 -10.36 -9.03 4.44
N TYR A 180 -10.90 -9.10 5.67
CA TYR A 180 -11.76 -10.21 6.06
C TYR A 180 -12.72 -9.87 7.21
N PRO A 181 -13.89 -10.54 7.28
CA PRO A 181 -14.81 -10.41 8.40
C PRO A 181 -14.26 -10.99 9.70
N ILE A 182 -14.58 -10.30 10.79
CA ILE A 182 -14.30 -10.74 12.15
C ILE A 182 -15.56 -10.64 13.02
N THR A 183 -15.57 -11.45 14.07
CA THR A 183 -16.58 -11.47 15.12
C THR A 183 -15.91 -11.29 16.48
N THR A 184 -16.70 -11.06 17.52
CA THR A 184 -16.19 -10.93 18.90
C THR A 184 -15.44 -12.18 19.39
N ASN A 185 -15.67 -13.34 18.77
CA ASN A 185 -15.01 -14.59 19.12
C ASN A 185 -13.63 -14.75 18.45
N ASP A 186 -13.32 -13.95 17.43
CA ASP A 186 -12.09 -14.10 16.64
C ASP A 186 -10.88 -13.40 17.26
N ARG A 187 -11.03 -12.84 18.47
CA ARG A 187 -9.99 -12.05 19.17
C ARG A 187 -8.62 -12.75 19.17
N SER A 188 -8.54 -13.98 19.66
CA SER A 188 -7.26 -14.70 19.78
C SER A 188 -6.61 -14.94 18.41
N VAL A 189 -7.41 -15.23 17.39
CA VAL A 189 -6.96 -15.48 16.02
C VAL A 189 -6.41 -14.20 15.40
N ILE A 190 -7.06 -13.05 15.61
CA ILE A 190 -6.60 -11.76 15.12
C ILE A 190 -5.29 -11.35 15.80
N LEU A 191 -5.16 -11.58 17.11
CA LEU A 191 -3.91 -11.31 17.82
C LEU A 191 -2.76 -12.16 17.25
N GLU A 192 -2.99 -13.44 17.01
CA GLU A 192 -2.01 -14.32 16.38
C GLU A 192 -1.64 -13.86 14.96
N PHE A 193 -2.63 -13.46 14.15
CA PHE A 193 -2.42 -12.91 12.80
C PHE A 193 -1.46 -11.72 12.82
N ILE A 194 -1.59 -10.85 13.83
CA ILE A 194 -0.77 -9.65 14.00
C ILE A 194 0.61 -9.99 14.55
N LEU A 195 0.70 -10.86 15.55
CA LEU A 195 1.96 -11.31 16.14
C LEU A 195 2.92 -11.87 15.08
N ARG A 196 2.40 -12.64 14.13
CA ARG A 196 3.15 -13.20 12.99
C ARG A 196 3.78 -12.14 12.09
N ARG A 197 3.29 -10.91 12.13
CA ARG A 197 3.67 -9.79 11.27
C ARG A 197 4.50 -8.71 11.97
N LEU A 198 4.81 -8.86 13.26
CA LEU A 198 5.56 -7.87 14.02
C LEU A 198 7.02 -7.73 13.57
N GLU A 199 7.67 -8.82 13.15
CA GLU A 199 9.03 -8.80 12.60
C GLU A 199 9.02 -8.52 11.09
N TRP A 200 8.36 -7.44 10.70
CA TRP A 200 8.09 -7.07 9.31
C TRP A 200 9.35 -6.94 8.44
N THR A 201 10.50 -6.59 9.01
CA THR A 201 11.77 -6.45 8.30
C THR A 201 12.32 -7.76 7.75
N ARG A 202 11.96 -8.89 8.38
CA ARG A 202 12.38 -10.24 7.97
C ARG A 202 11.29 -11.03 7.28
N LEU A 203 10.05 -10.56 7.31
CA LEU A 203 8.89 -11.27 6.77
C LEU A 203 8.75 -11.01 5.26
N GLN A 204 9.26 -11.95 4.47
CA GLN A 204 9.32 -11.89 3.02
C GLN A 204 8.14 -12.62 2.39
N THR A 205 7.51 -12.03 1.37
CA THR A 205 6.42 -12.70 0.65
C THR A 205 6.99 -13.66 -0.40
N LEU A 206 6.58 -14.91 -0.34
CA LEU A 206 6.91 -15.95 -1.32
C LEU A 206 5.80 -16.09 -2.36
N VAL A 207 4.54 -16.01 -1.93
CA VAL A 207 3.36 -16.13 -2.78
C VAL A 207 2.29 -15.15 -2.30
N ILE A 208 1.65 -14.47 -3.24
CA ILE A 208 0.44 -13.70 -2.97
C ILE A 208 -0.46 -13.74 -4.22
N PHE A 209 -1.70 -14.21 -4.07
CA PHE A 209 -2.67 -14.22 -5.16
C PHE A 209 -4.11 -14.22 -4.66
N LYS A 210 -5.03 -13.89 -5.56
CA LYS A 210 -6.48 -13.98 -5.41
C LYS A 210 -7.04 -14.93 -6.48
N SER A 211 -7.78 -15.96 -6.07
CA SER A 211 -8.35 -16.95 -7.00
C SER A 211 -9.56 -17.68 -6.40
N ASN A 212 -10.29 -18.43 -7.24
CA ASN A 212 -11.34 -19.38 -6.87
C ASN A 212 -10.84 -20.84 -6.83
N ALA A 213 -9.76 -21.14 -7.54
CA ALA A 213 -9.09 -22.43 -7.53
C ALA A 213 -7.69 -22.27 -8.10
N THR A 214 -6.68 -22.86 -7.47
CA THR A 214 -5.34 -22.87 -8.03
C THR A 214 -4.47 -23.97 -7.43
N THR A 215 -3.45 -24.34 -8.20
CA THR A 215 -2.29 -25.06 -7.73
C THR A 215 -1.07 -24.19 -8.01
N ILE A 216 -0.35 -23.83 -6.96
CA ILE A 216 0.86 -23.02 -7.04
C ILE A 216 2.06 -23.80 -6.49
N THR A 217 3.20 -23.66 -7.15
CA THR A 217 4.50 -24.13 -6.64
C THR A 217 5.30 -22.92 -6.17
N PHE A 218 5.91 -23.01 -5.00
CA PHE A 218 6.77 -21.97 -4.44
C PHE A 218 8.01 -22.58 -3.79
N TYR A 219 9.07 -21.78 -3.66
CA TYR A 219 10.35 -22.25 -3.16
C TYR A 219 10.62 -21.73 -1.76
N VAL A 220 10.97 -22.64 -0.86
CA VAL A 220 11.49 -22.34 0.47
C VAL A 220 13.00 -22.53 0.43
N ASP A 221 13.75 -21.49 0.77
CA ASP A 221 15.21 -21.51 0.82
C ASP A 221 15.73 -21.62 2.26
N SER A 222 17.03 -21.92 2.43
CA SER A 222 17.64 -22.19 3.74
C SER A 222 17.67 -20.99 4.70
N SER A 223 17.43 -19.77 4.21
CA SER A 223 17.37 -18.59 5.06
C SER A 223 16.04 -18.47 5.82
N ILE A 224 15.03 -19.28 5.47
CA ILE A 224 13.68 -19.24 6.04
C ILE A 224 13.60 -20.16 7.25
N ASP A 225 13.45 -19.57 8.44
CA ASP A 225 13.32 -20.31 9.71
C ASP A 225 11.86 -20.55 10.12
N GLU A 226 10.93 -19.72 9.64
CA GLU A 226 9.49 -19.89 9.80
C GLU A 226 8.75 -19.65 8.48
N LEU A 227 7.82 -20.53 8.13
CA LEU A 227 6.90 -20.37 7.00
C LEU A 227 5.49 -20.14 7.52
N HIS A 228 4.87 -19.04 7.09
CA HIS A 228 3.52 -18.65 7.44
C HIS A 228 2.64 -18.75 6.19
N ILE A 229 1.51 -19.42 6.31
CA ILE A 229 0.54 -19.61 5.21
C ILE A 229 -0.80 -19.10 5.72
N ASP A 230 -1.34 -18.11 5.03
CA ASP A 230 -2.64 -17.52 5.34
C ASP A 230 -3.56 -17.64 4.12
N ILE A 231 -4.78 -18.12 4.36
CA ILE A 231 -5.85 -18.22 3.36
C ILE A 231 -7.06 -17.49 3.92
N SER A 232 -7.53 -16.46 3.24
CA SER A 232 -8.64 -15.64 3.70
C SER A 232 -9.70 -15.40 2.64
N SER A 233 -10.95 -15.17 3.06
CA SER A 233 -12.04 -14.80 2.16
C SER A 233 -13.05 -13.90 2.85
N THR A 234 -13.75 -13.08 2.06
CA THR A 234 -14.92 -12.34 2.54
C THR A 234 -16.13 -13.26 2.74
N GLY A 235 -16.14 -14.41 2.06
CA GLY A 235 -17.06 -15.52 2.30
C GLY A 235 -16.59 -16.45 3.41
N THR A 236 -17.48 -17.33 3.87
CA THR A 236 -17.10 -18.41 4.79
C THR A 236 -16.35 -19.50 4.01
N ILE A 237 -15.21 -19.95 4.54
CA ILE A 237 -14.47 -21.10 4.01
C ILE A 237 -15.07 -22.37 4.62
N THR A 238 -15.69 -23.20 3.78
CA THR A 238 -16.57 -24.29 4.24
C THR A 238 -15.91 -25.66 4.30
N ASP A 239 -14.81 -25.90 3.58
CA ASP A 239 -14.17 -27.21 3.53
C ASP A 239 -12.64 -27.12 3.43
N ILE A 240 -11.96 -27.33 4.56
CA ILE A 240 -10.50 -27.35 4.63
C ILE A 240 -9.87 -28.53 3.87
N ASN A 241 -10.61 -29.62 3.63
CA ASN A 241 -10.07 -30.80 2.94
C ASN A 241 -9.77 -30.54 1.46
N GLN A 242 -10.28 -29.42 0.94
CA GLN A 242 -10.01 -28.91 -0.40
C GLN A 242 -8.68 -28.14 -0.48
N ILE A 243 -7.97 -28.01 0.64
CA ILE A 243 -6.63 -27.44 0.73
C ILE A 243 -5.64 -28.59 0.88
N GLN A 244 -4.64 -28.64 0.01
CA GLN A 244 -3.56 -29.60 0.08
C GLN A 244 -2.23 -28.88 0.00
N LEU A 245 -1.35 -29.13 0.97
CA LEU A 245 0.03 -28.65 0.96
C LEU A 245 0.95 -29.86 0.83
N LEU A 246 1.81 -29.86 -0.19
CA LEU A 246 2.83 -30.86 -0.40
C LEU A 246 4.21 -30.28 -0.11
N THR A 247 5.02 -31.07 0.62
CA THR A 247 6.41 -30.74 0.91
C THR A 247 7.31 -31.06 -0.30
N PRO A 248 8.61 -30.67 -0.28
CA PRO A 248 9.54 -30.90 -1.38
C PRO A 248 9.76 -32.37 -1.79
N ASN A 249 9.44 -33.33 -0.92
CA ASN A 249 9.49 -34.75 -1.25
C ASN A 249 8.15 -35.31 -1.79
N ASN A 250 7.20 -34.44 -2.14
CA ASN A 250 5.83 -34.75 -2.55
C ASN A 250 4.95 -35.44 -1.48
N SER A 251 5.34 -35.45 -0.21
CA SER A 251 4.46 -35.88 0.89
C SER A 251 3.46 -34.78 1.25
N ALA A 252 2.27 -35.18 1.71
CA ALA A 252 1.28 -34.24 2.23
C ALA A 252 1.68 -33.73 3.61
N TYR A 253 1.66 -32.41 3.80
CA TYR A 253 1.80 -31.78 5.10
C TYR A 253 0.47 -31.86 5.86
N PRO A 254 0.46 -32.26 7.15
CA PRO A 254 -0.77 -32.42 7.92
C PRO A 254 -1.34 -31.04 8.32
N LEU A 255 -2.24 -30.49 7.49
CA LEU A 255 -2.87 -29.17 7.70
C LEU A 255 -3.79 -29.10 8.95
N SER A 256 -4.11 -30.21 9.60
CA SER A 256 -4.75 -30.19 10.92
C SER A 256 -3.79 -29.74 12.03
N THR A 257 -2.48 -29.79 11.79
CA THR A 257 -1.45 -29.43 12.77
C THR A 257 -1.23 -27.92 12.77
N ASN A 258 -1.27 -27.30 13.96
CA ASN A 258 -1.03 -25.86 14.17
C ASN A 258 -1.98 -24.94 13.37
N LEU A 259 -3.18 -25.44 13.03
CA LEU A 259 -4.21 -24.62 12.41
C LEU A 259 -4.78 -23.64 13.44
N ILE A 260 -4.80 -22.36 13.07
CA ILE A 260 -5.51 -21.31 13.80
C ILE A 260 -6.43 -20.62 12.80
N ASN A 261 -7.72 -20.57 13.07
CA ASN A 261 -8.69 -20.11 12.09
C ASN A 261 -9.90 -19.37 12.68
N THR A 262 -10.53 -18.59 11.81
CA THR A 262 -11.92 -18.11 11.91
C THR A 262 -12.73 -18.77 10.79
N GLU A 263 -14.01 -18.38 10.65
CA GLU A 263 -14.80 -18.73 9.46
C GLU A 263 -14.23 -18.16 8.14
N HIS A 264 -13.35 -17.16 8.23
CA HIS A 264 -12.92 -16.30 7.12
C HIS A 264 -11.40 -16.25 6.91
N LEU A 265 -10.62 -16.81 7.84
CA LEU A 265 -9.16 -16.81 7.81
C LEU A 265 -8.65 -18.13 8.36
N TYR A 266 -7.77 -18.79 7.62
CA TYR A 266 -7.07 -20.00 8.02
C TYR A 266 -5.58 -19.72 7.98
N MET A 267 -4.88 -20.04 9.06
CA MET A 267 -3.47 -19.75 9.19
C MET A 267 -2.68 -20.95 9.69
N TRP A 268 -1.49 -21.13 9.14
CA TRP A 268 -0.51 -22.12 9.56
C TRP A 268 0.85 -21.48 9.80
N LYS A 269 1.55 -21.97 10.82
CA LYS A 269 2.94 -21.63 11.11
C LYS A 269 3.75 -22.92 11.12
N ILE A 270 4.73 -23.02 10.23
CA ILE A 270 5.64 -24.15 10.08
C ILE A 270 7.03 -23.68 10.49
N LEU A 271 7.57 -24.27 11.56
CA LEU A 271 8.92 -24.00 12.04
C LEU A 271 9.92 -24.88 11.28
N GLN A 272 11.06 -24.30 10.91
CA GLN A 272 12.14 -25.00 10.20
C GLN A 272 11.63 -25.80 8.98
N PRO A 273 10.94 -25.14 8.04
CA PRO A 273 10.40 -25.81 6.86
C PRO A 273 11.52 -26.47 6.04
N SER A 274 11.25 -27.62 5.43
CA SER A 274 12.22 -28.24 4.52
C SER A 274 12.47 -27.36 3.30
N VAL A 275 13.75 -27.23 2.94
CA VAL A 275 14.20 -26.48 1.76
C VAL A 275 13.75 -27.19 0.49
N GLY A 276 13.27 -26.44 -0.49
CA GLY A 276 12.89 -26.93 -1.81
C GLY A 276 11.54 -26.42 -2.31
N ALA A 277 11.01 -27.09 -3.32
CA ALA A 277 9.76 -26.72 -3.98
C ALA A 277 8.55 -27.28 -3.21
N TRP A 278 7.74 -26.40 -2.62
CA TRP A 278 6.46 -26.74 -2.01
C TRP A 278 5.32 -26.53 -3.00
N ARG A 279 4.23 -27.28 -2.84
CA ARG A 279 3.04 -27.13 -3.69
C ARG A 279 1.79 -26.96 -2.85
N LEU A 280 1.09 -25.84 -3.04
CA LEU A 280 -0.22 -25.58 -2.44
C LEU A 280 -1.29 -25.75 -3.51
N THR A 281 -2.29 -26.59 -3.24
CA THR A 281 -3.49 -26.75 -4.04
C THR A 281 -4.69 -26.33 -3.22
N THR A 282 -5.57 -25.57 -3.84
CA THR A 282 -6.78 -25.00 -3.26
C THR A 282 -7.91 -25.22 -4.26
N SER A 283 -8.77 -26.20 -4.00
CA SER A 283 -9.77 -26.69 -4.96
C SER A 283 -11.18 -26.28 -4.54
N GLN A 284 -11.69 -25.14 -5.04
CA GLN A 284 -13.07 -24.69 -4.81
C GLN A 284 -13.47 -24.42 -3.33
N ILE A 285 -12.53 -23.99 -2.48
CA ILE A 285 -12.76 -23.73 -1.04
C ILE A 285 -13.86 -22.72 -0.72
N SER A 286 -14.25 -21.93 -1.73
CA SER A 286 -15.39 -21.02 -1.73
C SER A 286 -15.98 -21.02 -3.14
N GLN A 287 -17.29 -21.28 -3.25
CA GLN A 287 -17.99 -21.32 -4.54
C GLN A 287 -18.46 -19.94 -5.03
N ILE A 288 -18.47 -18.94 -4.13
CA ILE A 288 -19.09 -17.64 -4.37
C ILE A 288 -18.06 -16.51 -4.34
N TYR A 289 -17.06 -16.61 -3.46
CA TYR A 289 -16.09 -15.56 -3.21
C TYR A 289 -14.68 -16.05 -3.53
N ASN A 290 -13.93 -15.24 -4.27
CA ASN A 290 -12.48 -15.40 -4.37
C ASN A 290 -11.85 -15.45 -2.97
N TYR A 291 -10.81 -16.25 -2.80
CA TYR A 291 -9.96 -16.23 -1.62
C TYR A 291 -8.61 -15.61 -1.95
N ASN A 292 -7.99 -15.05 -0.92
CA ASN A 292 -6.61 -14.57 -0.96
C ASN A 292 -5.72 -15.63 -0.32
N VAL A 293 -4.58 -15.89 -0.94
CA VAL A 293 -3.51 -16.68 -0.33
C VAL A 293 -2.30 -15.78 -0.18
N GLN A 294 -1.72 -15.79 1.03
CA GLN A 294 -0.47 -15.13 1.32
C GLN A 294 0.47 -16.14 2.00
N ILE A 295 1.60 -16.42 1.36
CA ILE A 295 2.65 -17.28 1.91
C ILE A 295 3.88 -16.41 2.15
N GLN A 296 4.36 -16.40 3.39
CA GLN A 296 5.47 -15.56 3.82
C GLN A 296 6.50 -16.38 4.59
N GLY A 297 7.77 -16.07 4.40
CA GLY A 297 8.88 -16.67 5.11
C GLY A 297 9.56 -15.63 6.01
N LYS A 298 9.80 -15.98 7.27
CA LYS A 298 10.72 -15.22 8.11
C LYS A 298 12.14 -15.58 7.67
N SER A 299 12.80 -14.65 7.00
CA SER A 299 14.04 -14.89 6.26
C SER A 299 15.16 -13.98 6.76
N SER A 300 16.41 -14.44 6.66
CA SER A 300 17.60 -13.57 6.79
C SER A 300 18.03 -12.93 5.46
N ILE A 301 17.48 -13.39 4.32
CA ILE A 301 17.69 -12.82 2.98
C ILE A 301 16.46 -11.98 2.62
N VAL A 302 16.67 -10.67 2.55
CA VAL A 302 15.64 -9.68 2.26
C VAL A 302 15.86 -9.15 0.86
N CYS A 303 14.84 -9.22 0.01
CA CYS A 303 14.85 -8.56 -1.29
C CYS A 303 13.72 -7.55 -1.38
N SER A 304 13.98 -6.45 -2.08
CA SER A 304 13.00 -5.41 -2.39
C SER A 304 13.18 -4.93 -3.82
N SER A 305 12.07 -4.72 -4.52
CA SER A 305 12.02 -4.27 -5.90
C SER A 305 11.12 -3.06 -6.03
N SER A 306 11.55 -2.07 -6.80
CA SER A 306 10.75 -0.87 -7.09
C SER A 306 10.83 -0.49 -8.56
N LEU A 307 9.74 0.10 -9.06
CA LEU A 307 9.71 0.66 -10.41
C LEU A 307 10.52 1.95 -10.45
N GLN A 308 11.24 2.13 -11.53
CA GLN A 308 12.15 3.23 -11.76
C GLN A 308 11.89 3.82 -13.16
N LYS A 309 12.06 5.13 -13.29
CA LYS A 309 12.11 5.85 -14.56
C LYS A 309 13.56 6.15 -14.91
N ASP A 310 13.88 6.12 -16.20
CA ASP A 310 15.15 6.61 -16.71
C ASP A 310 15.20 8.14 -16.58
N MET A 311 16.33 8.69 -16.14
CA MET A 311 16.60 10.11 -16.10
C MET A 311 17.62 10.46 -17.19
N GLU A 312 17.16 10.96 -18.33
CA GLU A 312 18.08 11.48 -19.35
C GLU A 312 18.85 12.69 -18.79
N GLY A 313 20.18 12.62 -18.80
CA GLY A 313 21.07 13.79 -18.62
C GLY A 313 21.52 14.13 -17.20
N ASN A 314 21.26 13.31 -16.18
CA ASN A 314 21.72 13.58 -14.81
C ASN A 314 23.08 12.89 -14.52
N VAL A 315 24.11 13.68 -14.25
CA VAL A 315 25.52 13.23 -14.15
C VAL A 315 25.84 12.59 -12.79
N ASP A 316 24.97 12.77 -11.79
CA ASP A 316 25.27 12.45 -10.37
C ASP A 316 24.42 11.30 -9.78
N SER A 317 23.51 10.68 -10.54
CA SER A 317 22.71 9.51 -10.11
C SER A 317 22.96 8.30 -11.02
N ASN A 318 22.57 7.09 -10.61
CA ASN A 318 22.70 5.85 -11.40
C ASN A 318 21.92 5.87 -12.74
N GLY A 319 21.41 7.02 -13.18
CA GLY A 319 20.64 7.24 -14.41
C GLY A 319 19.14 7.02 -14.24
N TYR A 320 18.62 6.78 -13.04
CA TYR A 320 17.20 6.49 -12.83
C TYR A 320 16.68 6.96 -11.47
N THR A 321 15.36 7.07 -11.35
CA THR A 321 14.63 7.47 -10.13
C THR A 321 13.39 6.64 -9.89
N GLU A 322 12.96 6.53 -8.64
CA GLU A 322 11.76 5.76 -8.28
C GLU A 322 10.51 6.37 -8.92
N LEU A 323 9.65 5.52 -9.48
CA LEU A 323 8.35 5.90 -10.02
C LEU A 323 7.37 6.10 -8.85
N THR A 324 6.84 7.31 -8.72
CA THR A 324 5.86 7.67 -7.68
C THR A 324 4.39 7.49 -8.10
N THR A 325 4.13 7.20 -9.39
CA THR A 325 2.78 7.05 -9.96
C THR A 325 2.43 5.65 -10.42
N GLU A 326 1.17 5.48 -10.82
CA GLU A 326 0.79 4.35 -11.65
C GLU A 326 1.56 4.38 -12.98
N PRO A 327 2.17 3.24 -13.37
CA PRO A 327 2.91 3.18 -14.62
C PRO A 327 1.96 3.29 -15.80
N LEU A 328 2.41 3.97 -16.86
CA LEU A 328 1.65 4.06 -18.11
C LEU A 328 1.69 2.71 -18.83
N ILE A 329 0.55 2.23 -19.29
CA ILE A 329 0.45 1.01 -20.11
C ILE A 329 1.37 1.12 -21.32
N ASP A 330 2.07 0.03 -21.66
CA ASP A 330 2.98 -0.01 -22.79
C ASP A 330 4.02 1.12 -22.72
N SER A 331 4.50 1.47 -21.51
CA SER A 331 5.69 2.29 -21.35
C SER A 331 6.88 1.43 -20.98
N ASP A 332 8.07 1.93 -21.31
CA ASP A 332 9.32 1.31 -20.86
C ASP A 332 9.68 1.85 -19.48
N LEU A 333 9.95 0.95 -18.55
CA LEU A 333 10.42 1.27 -17.20
C LEU A 333 11.59 0.38 -16.81
N LEU A 334 12.24 0.75 -15.72
CA LEU A 334 13.26 -0.05 -15.07
C LEU A 334 12.68 -0.64 -13.76
N ILE A 335 13.14 -1.82 -13.38
CA ILE A 335 12.98 -2.38 -12.04
C ILE A 335 14.37 -2.41 -11.41
N LEU A 336 14.50 -1.75 -10.25
CA LEU A 336 15.64 -1.90 -9.37
C LEU A 336 15.26 -2.91 -8.30
N THR A 337 15.99 -4.02 -8.22
CA THR A 337 15.86 -5.00 -7.16
C THR A 337 17.15 -5.03 -6.34
N THR A 338 17.03 -4.91 -5.03
CA THR A 338 18.13 -5.06 -4.08
C THR A 338 17.91 -6.28 -3.21
N CYS A 339 18.94 -7.09 -3.02
CA CYS A 339 18.89 -8.25 -2.11
C CYS A 339 20.05 -8.18 -1.13
N GLU A 340 19.74 -8.26 0.17
CA GLU A 340 20.73 -8.23 1.24
C GLU A 340 21.09 -9.65 1.71
N ASN A 341 22.31 -9.81 2.22
CA ASN A 341 22.84 -11.06 2.79
C ASN A 341 22.86 -12.24 1.82
N VAL A 342 23.02 -11.98 0.51
CA VAL A 342 23.05 -13.02 -0.50
C VAL A 342 24.04 -12.69 -1.61
N ASN A 343 24.76 -13.71 -2.06
CA ASN A 343 25.58 -13.67 -3.27
C ASN A 343 24.95 -14.60 -4.30
N PHE A 344 24.58 -14.07 -5.45
CA PHE A 344 23.92 -14.84 -6.52
C PHE A 344 24.66 -14.65 -7.83
N THR A 345 24.56 -15.67 -8.69
CA THR A 345 25.18 -15.66 -10.03
C THR A 345 24.17 -15.35 -11.12
N TYR A 346 22.89 -15.55 -10.81
CA TYR A 346 21.80 -15.40 -11.75
C TYR A 346 20.58 -14.80 -11.05
N ALA A 347 19.91 -13.91 -11.77
CA ALA A 347 18.66 -13.30 -11.34
C ALA A 347 17.76 -13.12 -12.56
N ASN A 348 16.45 -13.31 -12.35
CA ASN A 348 15.40 -12.91 -13.27
C ASN A 348 14.32 -12.15 -12.52
N ILE A 349 13.66 -11.25 -13.24
CA ILE A 349 12.46 -10.59 -12.78
C ILE A 349 11.28 -11.09 -13.60
N SER A 350 10.22 -11.53 -12.93
CA SER A 350 8.97 -11.92 -13.57
C SER A 350 7.88 -10.93 -13.17
N LEU A 351 7.04 -10.55 -14.12
CA LEU A 351 5.78 -9.86 -13.83
C LEU A 351 4.71 -10.93 -13.67
N ILE A 352 3.98 -10.92 -12.56
CA ILE A 352 2.93 -11.90 -12.27
C ILE A 352 1.59 -11.19 -12.10
N ASN A 353 0.50 -11.81 -12.57
CA ASN A 353 -0.84 -11.27 -12.40
C ASN A 353 -1.38 -11.51 -10.98
N GLN A 354 -2.55 -10.96 -10.69
CA GLN A 354 -3.19 -11.10 -9.38
C GLN A 354 -3.55 -12.55 -9.02
N SER A 355 -3.74 -13.43 -9.99
CA SER A 355 -3.98 -14.87 -9.79
C SER A 355 -2.68 -15.68 -9.62
N GLY A 356 -1.52 -15.02 -9.63
CA GLY A 356 -0.21 -15.65 -9.44
C GLY A 356 0.39 -16.29 -10.69
N GLN A 357 -0.18 -16.03 -11.87
CA GLN A 357 0.35 -16.50 -13.15
C GLN A 357 1.41 -15.55 -13.69
N VAL A 358 2.49 -16.09 -14.24
CA VAL A 358 3.54 -15.30 -14.89
C VAL A 358 3.00 -14.70 -16.19
N ILE A 359 3.10 -13.38 -16.30
CA ILE A 359 2.79 -12.60 -17.49
C ILE A 359 4.01 -12.63 -18.42
N GLU A 360 5.17 -12.26 -17.89
CA GLU A 360 6.42 -12.18 -18.65
C GLU A 360 7.63 -12.32 -17.73
N ILE A 361 8.75 -12.79 -18.29
CA ILE A 361 10.04 -12.96 -17.58
C ILE A 361 11.09 -12.12 -18.30
N TYR A 362 11.81 -11.32 -17.54
CA TYR A 362 12.84 -10.41 -18.02
C TYR A 362 14.20 -10.79 -17.45
N SER A 363 15.21 -10.75 -18.32
CA SER A 363 16.61 -10.86 -17.91
C SER A 363 17.16 -9.48 -17.52
N PRO A 364 17.94 -9.37 -16.44
CA PRO A 364 18.52 -8.10 -16.02
C PRO A 364 19.47 -7.52 -17.08
N LEU A 365 19.44 -6.19 -17.22
CA LEU A 365 20.45 -5.44 -17.98
C LEU A 365 21.78 -5.39 -17.25
N LYS A 366 21.73 -5.34 -15.91
CA LYS A 366 22.89 -5.24 -15.04
C LYS A 366 22.66 -6.03 -13.77
N ILE A 367 23.68 -6.77 -13.36
CA ILE A 367 23.73 -7.49 -12.09
C ILE A 367 25.01 -7.07 -11.37
N ASN A 368 24.85 -6.40 -10.24
CA ASN A 368 25.91 -6.11 -9.29
C ASN A 368 25.68 -6.93 -8.02
N GLN A 369 26.64 -6.91 -7.08
CA GLN A 369 26.50 -7.62 -5.79
C GLN A 369 25.27 -7.21 -4.97
N LEU A 370 24.77 -5.97 -5.15
CA LEU A 370 23.65 -5.44 -4.37
C LEU A 370 22.43 -5.07 -5.22
N ASP A 371 22.61 -4.78 -6.52
CA ASP A 371 21.59 -4.18 -7.37
C ASP A 371 21.41 -4.99 -8.65
N ILE A 372 20.15 -5.32 -8.96
CA ILE A 372 19.70 -5.90 -10.21
C ILE A 372 18.87 -4.85 -10.91
N VAL A 373 19.26 -4.44 -12.13
CA VAL A 373 18.51 -3.49 -12.95
C VAL A 373 17.94 -4.22 -14.14
N THR A 374 16.62 -4.20 -14.29
CA THR A 374 15.91 -4.90 -15.36
C THR A 374 15.01 -3.93 -16.11
N LYS A 375 15.12 -3.88 -17.44
CA LYS A 375 14.19 -3.10 -18.27
C LYS A 375 12.95 -3.94 -18.56
N ILE A 376 11.79 -3.34 -18.39
CA ILE A 376 10.49 -3.98 -18.63
C ILE A 376 9.63 -3.16 -19.58
N ARG A 377 8.64 -3.82 -20.18
CA ARG A 377 7.49 -3.18 -20.80
C ARG A 377 6.31 -3.31 -19.85
N VAL A 378 5.66 -2.20 -19.52
CA VAL A 378 4.51 -2.22 -18.61
C VAL A 378 3.34 -2.95 -19.27
N PRO A 379 2.81 -4.03 -18.66
CA PRO A 379 1.70 -4.79 -19.25
C PRO A 379 0.38 -4.01 -19.20
N GLN A 380 -0.63 -4.48 -19.92
CA GLN A 380 -1.97 -3.86 -19.94
C GLN A 380 -2.84 -4.24 -18.73
N GLN A 381 -2.33 -5.08 -17.83
CA GLN A 381 -3.06 -5.62 -16.68
C GLN A 381 -2.27 -5.42 -15.39
N ALA A 382 -2.96 -5.46 -14.25
CA ALA A 382 -2.33 -5.35 -12.94
C ALA A 382 -1.32 -6.48 -12.69
N PHE A 383 -0.20 -6.13 -12.06
CA PHE A 383 0.91 -7.05 -11.87
C PHE A 383 1.66 -6.82 -10.55
N ARG A 384 2.38 -7.86 -10.11
CA ARG A 384 3.38 -7.79 -9.05
C ARG A 384 4.74 -8.15 -9.62
N ILE A 385 5.78 -7.71 -8.93
CA ILE A 385 7.17 -8.00 -9.28
C ILE A 385 7.60 -9.25 -8.49
N GLN A 386 8.02 -10.29 -9.20
CA GLN A 386 8.65 -11.47 -8.63
C GLN A 386 10.13 -11.47 -8.95
N THR A 387 10.96 -11.60 -7.93
CA THR A 387 12.39 -11.82 -8.04
C THR A 387 12.70 -13.30 -7.85
N ILE A 388 13.41 -13.89 -8.82
CA ILE A 388 13.98 -15.22 -8.71
C ILE A 388 15.49 -15.10 -8.84
N ILE A 389 16.22 -15.46 -7.79
CA ILE A 389 17.68 -15.56 -7.84
C ILE A 389 18.12 -17.00 -7.64
N GLN A 390 19.26 -17.35 -8.25
CA GLN A 390 19.87 -18.65 -8.10
C GLN A 390 21.28 -18.49 -7.52
N LEU A 391 21.55 -19.26 -6.47
CA LEU A 391 22.86 -19.32 -5.82
C LEU A 391 23.80 -20.24 -6.59
N SER A 392 25.09 -20.20 -6.25
CA SER A 392 26.13 -21.02 -6.87
C SER A 392 25.92 -22.54 -6.70
N ASP A 393 25.22 -22.95 -5.65
CA ASP A 393 24.88 -24.35 -5.38
C ASP A 393 23.60 -24.82 -6.10
N GLY A 394 22.97 -23.94 -6.90
CA GLY A 394 21.72 -24.22 -7.60
C GLY A 394 20.45 -23.92 -6.79
N THR A 395 20.57 -23.52 -5.52
CA THR A 395 19.43 -23.13 -4.69
C THR A 395 18.69 -21.95 -5.30
N ARG A 396 17.36 -22.08 -5.38
CA ARG A 396 16.47 -21.02 -5.87
C ARG A 396 15.87 -20.25 -4.70
N ILE A 397 15.94 -18.93 -4.78
CA ILE A 397 15.31 -18.00 -3.84
C ILE A 397 14.23 -17.25 -4.61
N GLN A 398 13.03 -17.22 -4.05
CA GLN A 398 11.87 -16.53 -4.62
C GLN A 398 11.37 -15.47 -3.65
N ARG A 399 11.18 -14.25 -4.14
CA ARG A 399 10.59 -13.12 -3.39
C ARG A 399 9.58 -12.41 -4.28
N ILE A 400 8.46 -11.98 -3.73
CA ILE A 400 7.41 -11.25 -4.45
C ILE A 400 7.12 -9.95 -3.72
N GLU A 401 7.05 -8.85 -4.46
CA GLU A 401 6.59 -7.58 -3.91
C GLU A 401 5.13 -7.65 -3.51
N LYS A 402 4.82 -7.16 -2.30
CA LYS A 402 3.45 -7.18 -1.74
C LYS A 402 2.49 -6.35 -2.60
N GLN A 403 2.95 -5.20 -3.07
CA GLN A 403 2.15 -4.22 -3.75
C GLN A 403 1.71 -4.71 -5.14
N LEU A 404 0.40 -4.65 -5.40
CA LEU A 404 -0.16 -4.80 -6.74
C LEU A 404 -0.06 -3.46 -7.47
N ILE A 405 0.61 -3.46 -8.61
CA ILE A 405 0.76 -2.31 -9.48
C ILE A 405 -0.34 -2.42 -10.54
N SER A 406 -1.20 -1.39 -10.70
CA SER A 406 -2.23 -1.41 -11.76
C SER A 406 -1.94 -0.32 -12.79
N PRO A 407 -1.39 -0.70 -13.96
CA PRO A 407 -1.13 0.20 -15.07
C PRO A 407 -2.32 1.07 -15.44
N THR A 408 -2.02 2.25 -15.98
CA THR A 408 -3.01 3.25 -16.35
C THR A 408 -2.86 3.67 -17.80
N MET A 409 -3.96 4.08 -18.42
CA MET A 409 -3.96 4.63 -19.79
C MET A 409 -3.45 6.08 -19.84
N PHE A 410 -3.44 6.75 -18.69
CA PHE A 410 -3.05 8.14 -18.55
C PHE A 410 -2.16 8.26 -17.33
N THR A 411 -1.09 9.01 -17.44
CA THR A 411 -0.26 9.36 -16.29
C THR A 411 0.01 10.85 -16.29
N ILE A 412 0.12 11.40 -15.09
CA ILE A 412 0.62 12.73 -14.84
C ILE A 412 1.95 12.58 -14.15
N GLU A 413 2.91 13.42 -14.53
CA GLU A 413 4.26 13.42 -14.00
C GLU A 413 4.62 14.84 -13.62
N LEU A 414 4.76 15.09 -12.32
CA LEU A 414 5.25 16.36 -11.80
C LEU A 414 6.78 16.43 -11.91
N LEU A 415 7.28 17.55 -12.40
CA LEU A 415 8.72 17.79 -12.53
C LEU A 415 9.26 18.47 -11.26
N ASN A 416 10.56 18.33 -10.97
CA ASN A 416 11.25 19.09 -9.92
C ASN A 416 10.65 18.97 -8.50
N GLN A 417 10.17 17.77 -8.12
CA GLN A 417 9.76 17.50 -6.75
C GLN A 417 10.97 17.28 -5.81
N PRO A 418 10.86 17.56 -4.50
CA PRO A 418 9.73 18.21 -3.82
C PRO A 418 9.72 19.74 -4.01
N TYR A 419 8.57 20.36 -3.81
CA TYR A 419 8.44 21.83 -3.90
C TYR A 419 8.61 22.48 -2.53
N ILE A 420 9.35 23.58 -2.47
CA ILE A 420 9.53 24.39 -1.26
C ILE A 420 8.98 25.79 -1.57
N LEU A 421 8.15 26.32 -0.67
CA LEU A 421 7.42 27.57 -0.87
C LEU A 421 7.54 28.49 0.35
N SER A 422 7.96 29.72 0.13
CA SER A 422 8.04 30.77 1.16
C SER A 422 6.71 31.54 1.29
N ILE A 423 6.49 32.21 2.42
CA ILE A 423 5.29 33.04 2.62
C ILE A 423 5.26 34.16 1.58
N GLY A 424 4.14 34.27 0.84
CA GLY A 424 3.95 35.24 -0.24
C GLY A 424 4.66 34.87 -1.55
N GLU A 425 5.33 33.72 -1.62
CA GLU A 425 5.97 33.24 -2.83
C GLU A 425 4.97 32.53 -3.74
N THR A 426 5.19 32.65 -5.05
CA THR A 426 4.49 31.89 -6.09
C THR A 426 5.47 30.93 -6.76
N ILE A 427 5.15 29.64 -6.75
CA ILE A 427 5.92 28.62 -7.49
C ILE A 427 5.21 28.21 -8.77
N GLN A 428 6.03 27.80 -9.73
CA GLN A 428 5.62 27.18 -10.97
C GLN A 428 5.71 25.66 -10.83
N MET A 429 4.57 24.97 -10.85
CA MET A 429 4.53 23.52 -10.93
C MET A 429 4.36 23.11 -12.39
N ASN A 430 5.41 22.50 -12.94
CA ASN A 430 5.37 21.93 -14.27
C ASN A 430 5.02 20.45 -14.18
N TYR A 431 4.12 20.02 -15.05
CA TYR A 431 3.76 18.62 -15.14
C TYR A 431 3.54 18.20 -16.59
N THR A 432 3.80 16.93 -16.84
CA THR A 432 3.62 16.30 -18.14
C THR A 432 2.51 15.28 -18.03
N LEU A 433 1.56 15.35 -18.95
CA LEU A 433 0.46 14.41 -19.09
C LEU A 433 0.79 13.50 -20.27
N LYS A 434 0.75 12.19 -20.05
CA LYS A 434 1.01 11.19 -21.09
C LYS A 434 -0.20 10.26 -21.22
N SER A 435 -0.45 9.79 -22.42
CA SER A 435 -1.48 8.79 -22.74
C SER A 435 -0.87 7.63 -23.50
N SER A 436 -1.31 6.41 -23.18
CA SER A 436 -0.96 5.21 -23.94
C SER A 436 -1.83 5.05 -25.19
N LEU A 437 -2.84 5.90 -25.37
CA LEU A 437 -3.74 5.88 -26.52
C LEU A 437 -3.12 6.66 -27.67
N SER A 438 -3.22 6.11 -28.88
CA SER A 438 -2.74 6.76 -30.11
C SER A 438 -3.68 7.85 -30.64
N GLU A 439 -4.86 7.99 -30.05
CA GLU A 439 -5.88 8.96 -30.45
C GLU A 439 -5.86 10.22 -29.60
N GLN A 440 -6.59 11.24 -30.05
CA GLN A 440 -6.80 12.43 -29.24
C GLN A 440 -7.71 12.10 -28.06
N VAL A 441 -7.27 12.46 -26.86
CA VAL A 441 -7.96 12.14 -25.61
C VAL A 441 -8.49 13.39 -24.94
N ASN A 442 -9.66 13.28 -24.34
CA ASN A 442 -10.28 14.33 -23.54
C ASN A 442 -10.27 13.90 -22.09
N ILE A 443 -9.49 14.61 -21.28
CA ILE A 443 -9.38 14.37 -19.84
C ILE A 443 -9.83 15.60 -19.06
N ARG A 444 -10.29 15.37 -17.84
CA ARG A 444 -10.45 16.41 -16.85
C ARG A 444 -9.37 16.25 -15.79
N LEU A 445 -8.52 17.26 -15.67
CA LEU A 445 -7.55 17.41 -14.60
C LEU A 445 -8.21 18.17 -13.46
N GLN A 446 -8.12 17.64 -12.26
CA GLN A 446 -8.54 18.30 -11.02
C GLN A 446 -7.33 18.48 -10.13
N ILE A 447 -7.10 19.71 -9.69
CA ILE A 447 -6.05 20.06 -8.74
C ILE A 447 -6.75 20.38 -7.42
N ARG A 448 -6.34 19.69 -6.36
CA ARG A 448 -6.91 19.86 -5.02
C ARG A 448 -5.79 20.00 -4.00
N ASP A 449 -5.84 21.11 -3.27
CA ASP A 449 -5.06 21.31 -2.07
C ASP A 449 -5.78 20.61 -0.89
N THR A 450 -5.04 19.81 -0.13
CA THR A 450 -5.63 19.06 0.98
C THR A 450 -5.98 19.90 2.20
N LEU A 451 -5.23 20.97 2.47
CA LEU A 451 -5.42 21.81 3.64
C LEU A 451 -6.01 23.18 3.28
N ASN A 452 -6.18 23.46 1.97
CA ASN A 452 -6.64 24.73 1.40
C ASN A 452 -5.75 25.90 1.85
N LEU A 453 -4.43 25.71 1.81
CA LEU A 453 -3.43 26.68 2.24
C LEU A 453 -2.85 27.49 1.09
N ILE A 454 -3.02 27.03 -0.13
CA ILE A 454 -2.39 27.54 -1.34
C ILE A 454 -3.46 28.08 -2.28
N ASP A 455 -3.24 29.29 -2.78
CA ASP A 455 -4.06 29.90 -3.82
C ASP A 455 -3.56 29.45 -5.21
N PHE A 456 -4.47 29.02 -6.08
CA PHE A 456 -4.16 28.63 -7.46
C PHE A 456 -5.29 28.96 -8.44
N ASN A 457 -4.91 29.28 -9.68
CA ASN A 457 -5.85 29.69 -10.72
C ASN A 457 -6.49 28.47 -11.40
N GLY A 458 -7.72 28.18 -10.98
CA GLY A 458 -8.55 27.14 -11.60
C GLY A 458 -8.24 25.76 -11.04
N THR A 459 -9.26 25.12 -10.48
CA THR A 459 -9.12 23.81 -9.83
C THR A 459 -9.47 22.66 -10.75
N ASP A 460 -10.16 22.92 -11.86
CA ASP A 460 -10.60 21.93 -12.83
C ASP A 460 -10.31 22.41 -14.24
N LYS A 461 -9.61 21.61 -15.03
CA LYS A 461 -9.26 21.88 -16.42
C LYS A 461 -9.72 20.74 -17.30
N ASN A 462 -10.37 21.07 -18.41
CA ASN A 462 -10.59 20.11 -19.49
C ASN A 462 -9.44 20.25 -20.46
N LEU A 463 -8.70 19.16 -20.67
CA LEU A 463 -7.51 19.14 -21.51
C LEU A 463 -7.73 18.13 -22.63
N THR A 464 -7.26 18.52 -23.82
CA THR A 464 -7.29 17.69 -25.01
C THR A 464 -5.89 17.59 -25.56
N PHE A 465 -5.37 16.37 -25.72
CA PHE A 465 -4.02 16.15 -26.24
C PHE A 465 -3.91 14.78 -26.93
N THR A 466 -2.79 14.55 -27.61
CA THR A 466 -2.46 13.27 -28.26
C THR A 466 -1.07 12.86 -27.80
N ASN A 467 -0.91 11.63 -27.32
CA ASN A 467 0.30 11.06 -26.72
C ASN A 467 0.81 11.79 -25.46
N GLU A 468 1.20 13.05 -25.57
CA GLU A 468 1.80 13.82 -24.48
C GLU A 468 1.46 15.30 -24.56
N THR A 469 1.36 15.97 -23.41
CA THR A 469 1.33 17.43 -23.31
C THR A 469 2.00 17.89 -22.01
N SER A 470 2.79 18.96 -22.08
CA SER A 470 3.33 19.63 -20.90
C SER A 470 2.43 20.81 -20.53
N GLN A 471 2.17 20.94 -19.25
CA GLN A 471 1.31 21.97 -18.67
C GLN A 471 2.02 22.60 -17.48
N MET A 472 1.49 23.75 -17.06
CA MET A 472 2.04 24.53 -15.97
C MET A 472 0.92 25.16 -15.17
N ASP A 473 1.09 25.15 -13.85
CA ASP A 473 0.23 25.87 -12.92
C ASP A 473 1.04 26.69 -11.92
N LEU A 474 0.49 27.85 -11.55
CA LEU A 474 1.06 28.74 -10.55
C LEU A 474 0.34 28.56 -9.23
N PHE A 475 1.11 28.35 -8.17
CA PHE A 475 0.64 28.13 -6.82
C PHE A 475 1.26 29.16 -5.89
N THR A 476 0.45 29.83 -5.09
CA THR A 476 0.90 30.92 -4.21
C THR A 476 0.56 30.61 -2.76
N LEU A 477 1.55 30.73 -1.86
CA LEU A 477 1.28 30.71 -0.43
C LEU A 477 0.85 32.12 0.00
N PRO A 478 -0.37 32.33 0.52
CA PRO A 478 -0.86 33.66 0.84
C PRO A 478 0.05 34.38 1.85
N ALA A 479 0.27 35.68 1.66
CA ALA A 479 1.15 36.47 2.53
C ALA A 479 0.63 36.58 3.99
N ASN A 480 -0.66 36.34 4.19
CA ASN A 480 -1.32 36.30 5.50
C ASN A 480 -1.39 34.89 6.09
N PHE A 481 -0.62 33.92 5.58
CA PHE A 481 -0.56 32.56 6.10
C PHE A 481 -0.18 32.59 7.59
N GLN A 482 -1.12 32.16 8.45
CA GLN A 482 -0.94 32.04 9.88
C GLN A 482 -1.36 30.64 10.31
N GLN A 483 -0.43 29.67 10.21
CA GLN A 483 -0.71 28.31 10.68
C GLN A 483 0.54 27.56 11.11
N ASN A 484 0.33 26.56 11.97
CA ASN A 484 1.37 25.70 12.57
C ASN A 484 1.81 24.54 11.65
N SER A 485 1.47 24.57 10.36
CA SER A 485 1.76 23.48 9.41
C SER A 485 3.04 23.78 8.63
N ILE A 486 3.95 22.81 8.58
CA ILE A 486 5.25 22.93 7.86
C ILE A 486 5.21 22.35 6.44
N SER A 487 4.10 21.75 6.05
CA SER A 487 3.92 21.12 4.74
C SER A 487 2.44 20.92 4.42
N ASP A 488 2.15 20.80 3.13
CA ASP A 488 0.86 20.49 2.55
C ASP A 488 1.03 19.55 1.36
N MET A 489 -0.09 19.09 0.83
CA MET A 489 -0.17 18.16 -0.27
C MET A 489 -1.13 18.69 -1.34
N ILE A 490 -0.62 18.78 -2.56
CA ILE A 490 -1.43 19.11 -3.74
C ILE A 490 -1.62 17.84 -4.55
N ILE A 491 -2.86 17.61 -4.97
CA ILE A 491 -3.25 16.37 -5.61
C ILE A 491 -3.73 16.69 -7.00
N PHE A 492 -3.15 16.00 -7.96
CA PHE A 492 -3.47 16.10 -9.37
C PHE A 492 -4.21 14.83 -9.77
N THR A 493 -5.49 14.97 -10.06
CA THR A 493 -6.39 13.87 -10.40
C THR A 493 -6.78 13.94 -11.87
N LEU A 494 -6.50 12.86 -12.59
CA LEU A 494 -6.94 12.67 -13.96
C LEU A 494 -8.21 11.83 -14.00
N SER A 495 -9.21 12.33 -14.73
CA SER A 495 -10.44 11.60 -14.98
C SER A 495 -10.80 11.62 -16.46
N THR A 496 -11.31 10.50 -16.96
CA THR A 496 -11.82 10.36 -18.33
C THR A 496 -13.33 10.45 -18.34
N TYR A 497 -13.88 11.15 -19.32
CA TYR A 497 -15.32 11.20 -19.51
C TYR A 497 -15.80 10.02 -20.34
N ASN A 498 -16.69 9.20 -19.77
CA ASN A 498 -17.37 8.15 -20.50
C ASN A 498 -18.69 8.68 -21.06
N SER A 499 -18.73 8.89 -22.38
CA SER A 499 -19.90 9.42 -23.09
C SER A 499 -21.12 8.49 -23.04
N LYS A 500 -20.92 7.18 -22.87
CA LYS A 500 -22.03 6.20 -22.78
C LYS A 500 -22.72 6.25 -21.43
N THR A 501 -21.97 6.49 -20.34
CA THR A 501 -22.51 6.53 -18.98
C THR A 501 -22.76 7.96 -18.48
N ASN A 502 -22.32 8.97 -19.24
CA ASN A 502 -22.33 10.39 -18.86
C ASN A 502 -21.67 10.62 -17.49
N LYS A 503 -20.60 9.87 -17.20
CA LYS A 503 -19.86 9.92 -15.94
C LYS A 503 -18.37 10.04 -16.20
N PHE A 504 -17.68 10.76 -15.30
CA PHE A 504 -16.24 10.71 -15.22
C PHE A 504 -15.81 9.44 -14.47
N SER A 505 -14.83 8.73 -15.00
CA SER A 505 -14.11 7.66 -14.30
C SER A 505 -12.71 8.15 -13.98
N TYR A 506 -12.29 7.99 -12.73
CA TYR A 506 -10.92 8.26 -12.31
C TYR A 506 -9.95 7.36 -13.08
N ALA A 507 -8.85 7.95 -13.52
CA ALA A 507 -7.87 7.27 -14.36
C ALA A 507 -6.51 7.16 -13.68
N ASN A 508 -6.04 8.22 -13.01
CA ASN A 508 -4.76 8.26 -12.30
C ASN A 508 -4.72 9.46 -11.34
N ASP A 509 -4.03 9.31 -10.21
CA ASP A 509 -3.75 10.38 -9.27
C ASP A 509 -2.24 10.48 -9.04
N GLU A 510 -1.69 11.70 -9.09
CA GLU A 510 -0.33 12.02 -8.64
C GLU A 510 -0.41 13.02 -7.49
N VAL A 511 0.54 12.88 -6.56
CA VAL A 511 0.61 13.72 -5.37
C VAL A 511 1.89 14.54 -5.40
N ALA A 512 1.75 15.85 -5.22
CA ALA A 512 2.83 16.78 -4.95
C ALA A 512 2.92 17.04 -3.44
N LEU A 513 4.08 16.83 -2.84
CA LEU A 513 4.38 17.34 -1.51
C LEU A 513 4.93 18.77 -1.64
N VAL A 514 4.35 19.69 -0.88
CA VAL A 514 4.78 21.09 -0.79
C VAL A 514 5.22 21.36 0.64
N TYR A 515 6.46 21.81 0.80
CA TYR A 515 7.01 22.21 2.09
C TYR A 515 6.99 23.73 2.22
N PHE A 516 6.62 24.23 3.40
CA PHE A 516 6.58 25.67 3.66
C PHE A 516 7.82 26.13 4.42
N ASP A 517 8.58 27.06 3.84
CA ASP A 517 9.66 27.74 4.55
C ASP A 517 9.11 28.95 5.31
N LEU A 518 8.67 28.69 6.55
CA LEU A 518 8.08 29.70 7.44
C LEU A 518 9.12 30.68 8.02
N ASN A 519 10.42 30.39 7.89
CA ASN A 519 11.50 31.22 8.47
C ASN A 519 12.00 32.30 7.49
N SER A 520 11.52 32.30 6.25
CA SER A 520 11.93 33.20 5.17
C SER A 520 11.47 34.66 5.32
N SER A 521 10.84 35.04 6.43
CA SER A 521 10.37 36.42 6.63
C SER A 521 11.51 37.45 6.71
N SER A 522 11.69 38.18 5.60
CA SER A 522 12.31 39.51 5.48
C SER A 522 13.82 39.66 5.77
N ILE A 523 14.70 39.21 4.86
CA ILE A 523 15.95 39.96 4.60
C ILE A 523 16.22 39.98 3.09
N SER A 524 16.02 41.13 2.47
CA SER A 524 16.66 41.47 1.20
C SER A 524 18.18 41.56 1.43
N ARG A 525 18.88 40.44 1.34
CA ARG A 525 20.33 40.43 1.15
C ARG A 525 20.66 39.46 0.04
N THR A 526 20.98 40.04 -1.12
CA THR A 526 21.83 39.42 -2.12
C THR A 526 23.09 38.87 -1.44
N THR A 527 23.17 37.55 -1.22
CA THR A 527 24.42 36.76 -1.21
C THR A 527 24.15 35.25 -1.04
N PHE A 528 24.57 34.50 -2.06
CA PHE A 528 25.01 33.10 -2.15
C PHE A 528 24.22 31.96 -1.48
N TYR A 529 23.79 31.03 -2.35
CA TYR A 529 23.42 29.64 -2.07
C TYR A 529 24.30 29.00 -0.99
N PHE A 530 23.74 28.72 0.18
CA PHE A 530 24.30 27.72 1.09
C PHE A 530 23.57 26.40 0.87
N ILE A 531 24.21 25.54 0.09
CA ILE A 531 23.91 24.12 -0.02
C ILE A 531 24.16 23.50 1.35
N PHE A 532 23.14 22.91 1.98
CA PHE A 532 23.32 22.06 3.15
C PHE A 532 23.93 20.72 2.69
N PHE A 533 25.26 20.67 2.63
CA PHE A 533 26.01 19.42 2.57
C PHE A 533 26.01 18.79 3.96
N PHE A 534 25.40 17.61 4.10
CA PHE A 534 25.64 16.74 5.25
C PHE A 534 27.06 16.18 5.13
N TYR A 535 28.03 16.77 5.83
CA TYR A 535 29.35 16.18 6.04
C TYR A 535 29.27 15.16 7.17
N LEU A 536 29.34 13.88 6.80
CA LEU A 536 29.60 12.79 7.74
C LEU A 536 31.11 12.82 8.07
N LEU A 537 31.47 13.42 9.20
CA LEU A 537 32.86 13.48 9.63
C LEU A 537 33.22 12.22 10.42
N VAL A 538 33.94 11.33 9.74
CA VAL A 538 34.71 10.22 10.30
C VAL A 538 35.77 10.81 11.22
N PHE A 539 35.75 10.45 12.50
CA PHE A 539 36.94 10.52 13.35
C PHE A 539 37.42 9.10 13.63
N PHE A 540 38.55 8.75 13.03
CA PHE A 540 39.40 7.67 13.48
C PHE A 540 40.22 8.15 14.68
N LEU A 541 40.11 7.41 15.79
CA LEU A 541 41.25 6.95 16.58
C LEU A 541 40.95 5.54 17.06
#